data_AF-A0A3D2VZY3-F1
#
_entry.id   AF-A0A3D2VZY3-F1
#
_cell.length_a   1.000
_cell.length_b   1.000
_cell.length_c   1.000
_cell.angle_alpha   90.00
_cell.angle_beta   90.00
_cell.angle_gamma   90.00
#
_symmetry.space_group_name_H-M   'P 1'
#
loop_
_entity.id
_entity.type
_entity.pdbx_description
1 polymer ?
#
loop_
_entity_poly.entity_id
_entity_poly.type
_entity_poly.pdbx_seq_one_letter_code
_entity_poly.pdbx_strand_id
1 'polypeptide(L)'
;MLAGARELSMNEISSDFAGMAPETLARAAEAAERAGLSVSDYLALVLLGGAQEPAAEENPREDYTLRHRIEAMERRFGLSVGGLDHALQALDSALFGLAARLDQSELSGQDAAETVNALQVEFGGLAGEVGGLTDRLGRVEEHAAALHSAADAAKTSIGVLRARHDEAAATFEAKHDLLALRLDSVKDIAVRADQASDLLSETQDALRGAVEHDLRVLAEDVSSKVDGSLAALRGEAAAAAAQAEAALATGLADIRQEVAAQAERTDAAFATGLIAVREEGLAAARQADAAL
;
A
#
# COMPACT_ATOMS: atom_id res chain seq x y z
N MET A 1 70.14 -28.15 -7.70
CA MET A 1 71.34 -27.30 -7.75
C MET A 1 71.09 -26.06 -6.88
N LEU A 2 71.42 -26.17 -5.59
CA LEU A 2 71.54 -25.02 -4.69
C LEU A 2 73.02 -24.91 -4.33
N ALA A 3 73.76 -24.12 -5.12
CA ALA A 3 74.95 -23.44 -4.64
C ALA A 3 74.44 -22.24 -3.81
N GLY A 4 74.91 -21.94 -2.61
CA GLY A 4 76.26 -22.11 -2.08
C GLY A 4 76.72 -20.72 -1.67
N ALA A 5 76.54 -20.36 -0.40
CA ALA A 5 77.27 -19.29 0.29
C ALA A 5 76.87 -19.35 1.77
N ARG A 6 77.60 -20.15 2.55
CA ARG A 6 77.67 -19.97 4.00
C ARG A 6 78.42 -18.66 4.23
N GLU A 7 77.70 -17.55 4.31
CA GLU A 7 78.17 -16.39 5.07
C GLU A 7 78.20 -16.81 6.54
N LEU A 8 79.30 -17.45 6.93
CA LEU A 8 79.68 -17.55 8.33
C LEU A 8 79.88 -16.12 8.81
N SER A 9 78.89 -15.65 9.58
CA SER A 9 78.82 -14.29 10.05
C SER A 9 80.11 -13.94 10.80
N MET A 10 80.72 -12.81 10.41
CA MET A 10 81.76 -12.14 11.20
C MET A 10 81.25 -11.70 12.60
N ASN A 11 79.99 -11.99 12.95
CA ASN A 11 79.38 -11.63 14.22
C ASN A 11 79.58 -12.66 15.34
N GLU A 12 79.87 -13.94 15.06
CA GLU A 12 80.04 -14.94 16.13
C GLU A 12 81.44 -14.95 16.76
N ILE A 13 82.45 -14.35 16.11
CA ILE A 13 83.81 -14.25 16.68
C ILE A 13 83.96 -12.99 17.55
N SER A 14 82.99 -12.07 17.52
CA SER A 14 83.14 -10.75 18.14
C SER A 14 82.77 -10.68 19.62
N SER A 15 82.04 -11.64 20.19
CA SER A 15 81.66 -11.58 21.61
C SER A 15 82.81 -11.95 22.55
N ASP A 16 83.68 -12.87 22.14
CA ASP A 16 84.65 -13.50 23.04
C ASP A 16 85.92 -12.65 23.24
N PHE A 17 86.09 -11.60 22.42
CA PHE A 17 87.28 -10.72 22.45
C PHE A 17 86.93 -9.24 22.63
N ALA A 18 85.75 -8.92 23.20
CA ALA A 18 85.16 -7.58 23.32
C ALA A 18 85.97 -6.53 24.14
N GLY A 19 87.22 -6.80 24.51
CA GLY A 19 88.12 -5.89 25.21
C GLY A 19 89.50 -5.68 24.58
N MET A 20 89.82 -6.35 23.46
CA MET A 20 91.09 -6.14 22.77
C MET A 20 90.99 -5.01 21.73
N ALA A 21 92.03 -4.17 21.63
CA ALA A 21 92.10 -3.14 20.61
C ALA A 21 91.97 -3.79 19.21
N PRO A 22 91.15 -3.24 18.29
CA PRO A 22 90.90 -3.87 16.99
C PRO A 22 92.19 -4.07 16.17
N GLU A 23 93.20 -3.22 16.39
CA GLU A 23 94.51 -3.34 15.77
C GLU A 23 95.33 -4.55 16.25
N THR A 24 95.19 -4.98 17.52
CA THR A 24 95.90 -6.16 18.04
C THR A 24 95.25 -7.45 17.55
N LEU A 25 93.92 -7.47 17.41
CA LEU A 25 93.21 -8.59 16.80
C LEU A 25 93.54 -8.74 15.31
N ALA A 26 93.63 -7.63 14.56
CA ALA A 26 94.04 -7.66 13.16
C ALA A 26 95.47 -8.23 12.98
N ARG A 27 96.42 -7.81 13.82
CA ARG A 27 97.79 -8.35 13.79
C ARG A 27 97.87 -9.82 14.23
N ALA A 28 97.09 -10.22 15.23
CA ALA A 28 97.03 -11.61 15.68
C ALA A 28 96.40 -12.53 14.63
N ALA A 29 95.37 -12.06 13.92
CA ALA A 29 94.75 -12.79 12.82
C ALA A 29 95.72 -13.02 11.66
N GLU A 30 96.46 -11.99 11.25
CA GLU A 30 97.46 -12.09 10.18
C GLU A 30 98.62 -13.03 10.55
N ALA A 31 99.04 -13.02 11.81
CA ALA A 31 100.09 -13.92 12.31
C ALA A 31 99.59 -15.37 12.48
N ALA A 32 98.33 -15.57 12.88
CA ALA A 32 97.69 -16.88 12.96
C ALA A 32 97.51 -17.52 11.57
N GLU A 33 97.13 -16.72 10.57
CA GLU A 33 96.99 -17.15 9.17
C GLU A 33 98.33 -17.61 8.60
N ARG A 34 99.43 -16.86 8.86
CA ARG A 34 100.79 -17.30 8.49
C ARG A 34 101.21 -18.59 9.19
N ALA A 35 100.70 -18.87 10.39
CA ALA A 35 101.00 -20.08 11.14
C ALA A 35 100.03 -21.25 10.87
N GLY A 36 98.97 -21.04 10.07
CA GLY A 36 97.94 -22.05 9.79
C GLY A 36 97.08 -22.44 10.99
N LEU A 37 96.98 -21.58 12.00
CA LEU A 37 96.26 -21.81 13.26
C LEU A 37 95.01 -20.93 13.34
N SER A 38 94.01 -21.33 14.14
CA SER A 38 92.90 -20.43 14.46
C SER A 38 93.40 -19.26 15.31
N VAL A 39 92.78 -18.08 15.19
CA VAL A 39 93.17 -16.89 15.97
C VAL A 39 93.09 -17.17 17.47
N SER A 40 92.12 -17.98 17.91
CA SER A 40 91.97 -18.40 19.31
C SER A 40 93.14 -19.28 19.76
N ASP A 41 93.57 -20.24 18.94
CA ASP A 41 94.69 -21.13 19.28
C ASP A 41 96.03 -20.39 19.27
N TYR A 42 96.21 -19.46 18.32
CA TYR A 42 97.40 -18.62 18.25
C TYR A 42 97.53 -17.72 19.49
N LEU A 43 96.42 -17.09 19.93
CA LEU A 43 96.40 -16.29 21.15
C LEU A 43 96.64 -17.14 22.40
N ALA A 44 96.09 -18.36 22.46
CA ALA A 44 96.37 -19.31 23.54
C ALA A 44 97.85 -19.72 23.58
N LEU A 45 98.48 -19.94 22.42
CA LEU A 45 99.91 -20.26 22.30
C LEU A 45 100.81 -19.10 22.73
N VAL A 46 100.46 -17.86 22.38
CA VAL A 46 101.21 -16.67 22.81
C VAL A 46 101.07 -16.43 24.31
N LEU A 47 99.87 -16.64 24.87
CA LEU A 47 99.61 -16.50 26.30
C LEU A 47 100.26 -17.62 27.14
N LEU A 48 100.31 -18.86 26.63
CA LEU A 48 101.01 -19.96 27.31
C LEU A 48 102.54 -19.94 27.06
N GLY A 49 103.00 -19.41 25.93
CA GLY A 49 104.41 -19.43 25.52
C GLY A 49 105.27 -18.31 26.12
N GLY A 50 104.68 -17.34 26.80
CA GLY A 50 105.35 -16.13 27.32
C GLY A 50 106.13 -16.29 28.64
N ALA A 51 106.37 -17.50 29.14
CA ALA A 51 107.13 -17.74 30.36
C ALA A 51 108.54 -18.29 30.04
N GLN A 52 109.45 -17.41 29.64
CA GLN A 52 110.86 -17.71 29.42
C GLN A 52 111.66 -17.49 30.72
N GLU A 53 112.25 -18.59 31.24
CA GLU A 53 113.60 -18.80 31.81
C GLU A 53 114.29 -17.70 32.68
N PRO A 54 115.16 -18.05 33.68
CA PRO A 54 116.37 -18.85 33.37
C PRO A 54 116.98 -19.77 34.48
N ALA A 55 117.76 -20.72 33.97
CA ALA A 55 119.11 -21.18 34.36
C ALA A 55 119.54 -21.34 35.84
N ALA A 56 120.17 -22.49 36.17
CA ALA A 56 121.63 -22.57 36.44
C ALA A 56 122.10 -23.95 36.98
N GLU A 57 123.12 -24.49 36.30
CA GLU A 57 124.37 -25.12 36.79
C GLU A 57 124.40 -26.36 37.73
N GLU A 58 125.14 -27.36 37.24
CA GLU A 58 125.69 -28.54 37.92
C GLU A 58 126.90 -28.20 38.82
N ASN A 59 126.97 -28.77 40.03
CA ASN A 59 128.17 -29.46 40.59
C ASN A 59 127.93 -30.09 42.00
N PRO A 60 128.73 -31.10 42.40
CA PRO A 60 128.36 -32.14 43.36
C PRO A 60 128.73 -31.83 44.82
N ARG A 61 127.73 -31.73 45.69
CA ARG A 61 127.83 -31.92 47.17
C ARG A 61 126.53 -32.50 47.70
N GLU A 62 126.39 -33.82 47.59
CA GLU A 62 125.15 -34.61 47.73
C GLU A 62 124.54 -34.71 49.15
N ASP A 63 124.85 -33.81 50.10
CA ASP A 63 124.29 -33.93 51.47
C ASP A 63 123.74 -32.61 52.07
N TYR A 64 124.32 -31.45 51.73
CA TYR A 64 123.75 -30.14 52.10
C TYR A 64 122.87 -29.53 51.00
N THR A 65 123.07 -29.94 49.74
CA THR A 65 122.18 -29.59 48.62
C THR A 65 120.86 -30.33 48.71
N LEU A 66 120.85 -31.58 49.19
CA LEU A 66 119.63 -32.31 49.54
C LEU A 66 118.90 -31.61 50.68
N ARG A 67 119.60 -31.16 51.72
CA ARG A 67 118.98 -30.44 52.84
C ARG A 67 118.42 -29.08 52.43
N HIS A 68 119.13 -28.30 51.60
CA HIS A 68 118.59 -27.06 51.04
C HIS A 68 117.54 -27.30 49.94
N ARG A 69 117.57 -28.42 49.20
CA ARG A 69 116.47 -28.82 48.31
C ARG A 69 115.25 -29.23 49.10
N ILE A 70 115.41 -29.95 50.21
CA ILE A 70 114.32 -30.33 51.11
C ILE A 70 113.76 -29.08 51.76
N GLU A 71 114.59 -28.15 52.22
CA GLU A 71 114.12 -26.89 52.83
C GLU A 71 113.49 -25.94 51.78
N ALA A 72 114.06 -25.86 50.57
CA ALA A 72 113.47 -25.14 49.46
C ALA A 72 112.16 -25.81 49.02
N MET A 73 112.09 -27.14 49.00
CA MET A 73 110.87 -27.92 48.76
C MET A 73 109.86 -27.70 49.89
N GLU A 74 110.26 -27.65 51.15
CA GLU A 74 109.38 -27.38 52.30
C GLU A 74 108.83 -25.97 52.26
N ARG A 75 109.64 -24.96 51.88
CA ARG A 75 109.13 -23.59 51.64
C ARG A 75 108.22 -23.53 50.42
N ARG A 76 108.55 -24.25 49.34
CA ARG A 76 107.68 -24.36 48.16
C ARG A 76 106.39 -25.09 48.48
N PHE A 77 106.45 -26.15 49.29
CA PHE A 77 105.30 -26.90 49.77
C PHE A 77 104.48 -26.04 50.72
N GLY A 78 105.09 -25.27 51.62
CA GLY A 78 104.39 -24.33 52.49
C GLY A 78 103.69 -23.22 51.69
N LEU A 79 104.34 -22.67 50.66
CA LEU A 79 103.74 -21.69 49.76
C LEU A 79 102.65 -22.32 48.86
N SER A 80 102.85 -23.56 48.41
CA SER A 80 101.88 -24.32 47.63
C SER A 80 100.65 -24.66 48.48
N VAL A 81 100.84 -25.14 49.71
CA VAL A 81 99.78 -25.46 50.67
C VAL A 81 99.04 -24.19 51.09
N GLY A 82 99.74 -23.11 51.41
CA GLY A 82 99.11 -21.82 51.74
C GLY A 82 98.38 -21.20 50.54
N GLY A 83 98.93 -21.34 49.33
CA GLY A 83 98.27 -20.93 48.09
C GLY A 83 97.04 -21.78 47.77
N LEU A 84 97.09 -23.08 48.07
CA LEU A 84 95.97 -24.01 47.93
C LEU A 84 94.86 -23.69 48.95
N ASP A 85 95.22 -23.30 50.17
CA ASP A 85 94.27 -22.88 51.19
C ASP A 85 93.57 -21.56 50.80
N HIS A 86 94.31 -20.59 50.26
CA HIS A 86 93.72 -19.40 49.64
C HIS A 86 92.85 -19.71 48.43
N ALA A 87 93.25 -20.68 47.60
CA ALA A 87 92.43 -21.10 46.46
C ALA A 87 91.14 -21.78 46.93
N LEU A 88 91.20 -22.62 47.96
CA LEU A 88 90.01 -23.24 48.59
C LEU A 88 89.09 -22.18 49.17
N GLN A 89 89.63 -21.19 49.88
CA GLN A 89 88.82 -20.12 50.46
C GLN A 89 88.20 -19.19 49.41
N ALA A 90 88.91 -18.95 48.31
CA ALA A 90 88.37 -18.27 47.13
C ALA A 90 87.28 -19.11 46.44
N LEU A 91 87.47 -20.43 46.36
CA LEU A 91 86.49 -21.37 45.81
C LEU A 91 85.23 -21.41 46.66
N ASP A 92 85.34 -21.44 47.99
CA ASP A 92 84.20 -21.39 48.91
C ASP A 92 83.44 -20.07 48.77
N SER A 93 84.16 -18.94 48.71
CA SER A 93 83.54 -17.63 48.50
C SER A 93 82.82 -17.55 47.16
N ALA A 94 83.41 -18.12 46.10
CA ALA A 94 82.78 -18.22 44.79
C ALA A 94 81.56 -19.14 44.81
N LEU A 95 81.62 -20.29 45.50
CA LEU A 95 80.51 -21.22 45.65
C LEU A 95 79.33 -20.59 46.41
N PHE A 96 79.59 -19.88 47.51
CA PHE A 96 78.54 -19.13 48.23
C PHE A 96 77.96 -18.00 47.37
N GLY A 97 78.80 -17.29 46.62
CA GLY A 97 78.33 -16.27 45.67
C GLY A 97 77.47 -16.86 44.56
N LEU A 98 77.83 -18.04 44.06
CA LEU A 98 77.10 -18.75 43.01
C LEU A 98 75.77 -19.30 43.54
N ALA A 99 75.75 -19.83 44.77
CA ALA A 99 74.52 -20.25 45.45
C ALA A 99 73.57 -19.06 45.66
N ALA A 100 74.06 -17.91 46.16
CA ALA A 100 73.21 -16.72 46.31
C ALA A 100 72.65 -16.20 44.97
N ARG A 101 73.44 -16.28 43.89
CA ARG A 101 72.96 -15.94 42.54
C ARG A 101 71.97 -16.96 42.00
N LEU A 102 72.14 -18.24 42.33
CA LEU A 102 71.21 -19.30 41.98
C LEU A 102 69.87 -19.08 42.69
N ASP A 103 69.88 -18.84 44.00
CA ASP A 103 68.68 -18.53 44.78
C ASP A 103 67.95 -17.29 44.23
N GLN A 104 68.70 -16.23 43.90
CA GLN A 104 68.14 -15.03 43.28
C GLN A 104 67.56 -15.32 41.88
N SER A 105 68.22 -16.17 41.10
CA SER A 105 67.73 -16.60 39.79
C SER A 105 66.45 -17.43 39.92
N GLU A 106 66.38 -18.33 40.90
CA GLU A 106 65.18 -19.14 41.18
C GLU A 106 64.01 -18.27 41.60
N LEU A 107 64.24 -17.29 42.48
CA LEU A 107 63.20 -16.36 42.92
C LEU A 107 62.69 -15.49 41.76
N SER A 108 63.60 -14.96 40.93
CA SER A 108 63.20 -14.23 39.71
C SER A 108 62.48 -15.11 38.68
N GLY A 109 62.82 -16.40 38.63
CA GLY A 109 62.14 -17.39 37.78
C GLY A 109 60.73 -17.71 38.27
N GLN A 110 60.53 -17.78 39.59
CA GLN A 110 59.21 -17.93 40.20
C GLN A 110 58.33 -16.70 39.92
N ASP A 111 58.84 -15.49 40.13
CA ASP A 111 58.12 -14.24 39.80
C ASP A 111 57.76 -14.16 38.30
N ALA A 112 58.68 -14.54 37.42
CA ALA A 112 58.43 -14.60 35.98
C ALA A 112 57.35 -15.65 35.62
N ALA A 113 57.35 -16.81 36.28
CA ALA A 113 56.33 -17.82 36.05
C ALA A 113 54.94 -17.38 36.54
N GLU A 114 54.88 -16.69 37.69
CA GLU A 114 53.63 -16.14 38.23
C GLU A 114 53.05 -15.04 37.32
N THR A 115 53.90 -14.14 36.82
CA THR A 115 53.46 -13.10 35.87
C THR A 115 53.00 -13.69 34.54
N VAL A 116 53.68 -14.71 34.01
CA VAL A 116 53.23 -15.43 32.80
C VAL A 116 51.88 -16.11 33.03
N ASN A 117 51.68 -16.77 34.17
CA ASN A 117 50.39 -17.37 34.51
C ASN A 117 49.28 -16.32 34.63
N ALA A 118 49.54 -15.18 35.27
CA ALA A 118 48.57 -14.09 35.38
C ALA A 118 48.17 -13.53 34.00
N LEU A 119 49.16 -13.26 33.13
CA LEU A 119 48.91 -12.82 31.77
C LEU A 119 48.12 -13.86 30.96
N GLN A 120 48.43 -15.15 31.11
CA GLN A 120 47.71 -16.22 30.41
C GLN A 120 46.23 -16.28 30.83
N VAL A 121 45.92 -16.04 32.10
CA VAL A 121 44.54 -15.94 32.59
C VAL A 121 43.84 -14.69 32.02
N GLU A 122 44.50 -13.54 32.01
CA GLU A 122 43.94 -12.30 31.41
C GLU A 122 43.69 -12.46 29.91
N PHE A 123 44.63 -13.05 29.16
CA PHE A 123 44.46 -13.35 27.73
C PHE A 123 43.31 -14.31 27.50
N GLY A 124 43.12 -15.31 28.37
CA GLY A 124 41.97 -16.20 28.32
C GLY A 124 40.65 -15.46 28.51
N GLY A 125 40.61 -14.51 29.46
CA GLY A 125 39.46 -13.62 29.69
C GLY A 125 39.15 -12.75 28.47
N LEU A 126 40.17 -12.06 27.93
CA LEU A 126 40.04 -11.19 26.77
C LEU A 126 39.60 -11.96 25.51
N ALA A 127 40.11 -13.18 25.30
CA ALA A 127 39.67 -14.06 24.22
C ALA A 127 38.18 -14.43 24.36
N GLY A 128 37.71 -14.68 25.58
CA GLY A 128 36.30 -14.90 25.88
C GLY A 128 35.43 -13.69 25.58
N GLU A 129 35.88 -12.49 25.97
CA GLU A 129 35.18 -11.23 25.69
C GLU A 129 35.10 -10.94 24.18
N VAL A 130 36.20 -11.12 23.45
CA VAL A 130 36.24 -10.96 21.98
C VAL A 130 35.32 -11.97 21.30
N GLY A 131 35.27 -13.22 21.77
CA GLY A 131 34.30 -14.21 21.31
C GLY A 131 32.87 -13.74 21.52
N GLY A 132 32.54 -13.27 22.72
CA GLY A 132 31.21 -12.74 23.04
C GLY A 132 30.82 -11.49 22.23
N LEU A 133 31.77 -10.61 21.93
CA LEU A 133 31.55 -9.46 21.04
C LEU A 133 31.30 -9.89 19.59
N THR A 134 32.03 -10.89 19.11
CA THR A 134 31.86 -11.45 17.75
C THR A 134 30.46 -12.07 17.60
N ASP A 135 30.00 -12.84 18.59
CA ASP A 135 28.65 -13.41 18.60
C ASP A 135 27.55 -12.34 18.67
N ARG A 136 27.80 -11.24 19.40
CA ARG A 136 26.88 -10.10 19.44
C ARG A 136 26.83 -9.37 18.10
N LEU A 137 27.99 -9.19 17.45
CA LEU A 137 28.06 -8.57 16.13
C LEU A 137 27.30 -9.39 15.09
N GLY A 138 27.49 -10.71 15.07
CA GLY A 138 26.75 -11.60 14.17
C GLY A 138 25.23 -11.52 14.35
N ARG A 139 24.75 -11.45 15.60
CA ARG A 139 23.30 -11.26 15.89
C ARG A 139 22.78 -9.89 15.44
N VAL A 140 23.59 -8.84 15.56
CA VAL A 140 23.22 -7.50 15.06
C VAL A 140 23.15 -7.48 13.54
N GLU A 141 24.08 -8.15 12.86
CA GLU A 141 24.09 -8.29 11.41
C GLU A 141 22.86 -9.08 10.91
N GLU A 142 22.53 -10.19 11.57
CA GLU A 142 21.32 -10.98 11.27
C GLU A 142 20.05 -10.14 11.46
N HIS A 143 19.97 -9.39 12.57
CA HIS A 143 18.81 -8.53 12.83
C HIS A 143 18.72 -7.39 11.80
N ALA A 144 19.84 -6.81 11.38
CA ALA A 144 19.88 -5.79 10.33
C ALA A 144 19.40 -6.33 8.98
N ALA A 145 19.80 -7.55 8.61
CA ALA A 145 19.32 -8.21 7.41
C ALA A 145 17.79 -8.48 7.46
N ALA A 146 17.29 -8.93 8.62
CA ALA A 146 15.86 -9.13 8.83
C ALA A 146 15.05 -7.83 8.73
N LEU A 147 15.54 -6.74 9.34
CA LEU A 147 14.93 -5.41 9.23
C LEU A 147 14.92 -4.89 7.80
N HIS A 148 16.00 -5.12 7.03
CA HIS A 148 16.07 -4.74 5.63
C HIS A 148 15.02 -5.50 4.80
N SER A 149 14.92 -6.82 4.97
CA SER A 149 13.89 -7.63 4.30
C SER A 149 12.46 -7.20 4.67
N ALA A 150 12.21 -6.88 5.94
CA ALA A 150 10.93 -6.37 6.39
C ALA A 150 10.61 -4.99 5.78
N ALA A 151 11.61 -4.12 5.62
CA ALA A 151 11.44 -2.82 4.97
C ALA A 151 11.07 -2.96 3.49
N ASP A 152 11.67 -3.89 2.76
CA ASP A 152 11.31 -4.18 1.36
C ASP A 152 9.90 -4.77 1.24
N ALA A 153 9.52 -5.68 2.14
CA ALA A 153 8.16 -6.20 2.21
C ALA A 153 7.13 -5.09 2.51
N ALA A 154 7.45 -4.16 3.41
CA ALA A 154 6.59 -3.01 3.69
C ALA A 154 6.48 -2.08 2.47
N LYS A 155 7.59 -1.81 1.77
CA LYS A 155 7.62 -0.98 0.56
C LYS A 155 6.76 -1.57 -0.57
N THR A 156 6.84 -2.89 -0.77
CA THR A 156 6.00 -3.59 -1.77
C THR A 156 4.52 -3.54 -1.38
N SER A 157 4.18 -3.76 -0.10
CA SER A 157 2.80 -3.64 0.40
C SER A 157 2.23 -2.23 0.21
N ILE A 158 3.01 -1.18 0.52
CA ILE A 158 2.63 0.22 0.28
C ILE A 158 2.39 0.47 -1.22
N GLY A 159 3.23 -0.08 -2.09
CA GLY A 159 3.05 0.01 -3.54
C GLY A 159 1.72 -0.59 -4.01
N VAL A 160 1.36 -1.79 -3.51
CA VAL A 160 0.09 -2.45 -3.83
C VAL A 160 -1.11 -1.66 -3.30
N LEU A 161 -1.03 -1.16 -2.06
CA LEU A 161 -2.10 -0.35 -1.48
C LEU A 161 -2.32 0.95 -2.25
N ARG A 162 -1.24 1.60 -2.70
CA ARG A 162 -1.32 2.80 -3.54
C ARG A 162 -1.99 2.51 -4.88
N ALA A 163 -1.61 1.43 -5.56
CA ALA A 163 -2.24 1.04 -6.82
C ALA A 163 -3.74 0.77 -6.66
N ARG A 164 -4.13 0.07 -5.58
CA ARG A 164 -5.56 -0.16 -5.26
C ARG A 164 -6.31 1.12 -4.94
N HIS A 165 -5.68 2.07 -4.25
CA HIS A 165 -6.28 3.36 -3.97
C HIS A 165 -6.51 4.16 -5.26
N ASP A 166 -5.53 4.18 -6.17
CA ASP A 166 -5.65 4.89 -7.45
C ASP A 166 -6.74 4.25 -8.34
N GLU A 167 -6.84 2.92 -8.36
CA GLU A 167 -7.93 2.20 -9.02
C GLU A 167 -9.30 2.55 -8.41
N ALA A 168 -9.40 2.53 -7.07
CA ALA A 168 -10.64 2.88 -6.38
C ALA A 168 -11.07 4.32 -6.68
N ALA A 169 -10.12 5.27 -6.70
CA ALA A 169 -10.37 6.67 -7.06
C ALA A 169 -10.91 6.79 -8.49
N ALA A 170 -10.29 6.12 -9.46
CA ALA A 170 -10.76 6.11 -10.86
C ALA A 170 -12.17 5.50 -11.00
N THR A 171 -12.47 4.41 -10.28
CA THR A 171 -13.83 3.83 -10.30
C THR A 171 -14.88 4.73 -9.66
N PHE A 172 -14.49 5.51 -8.65
CA PHE A 172 -15.38 6.48 -8.00
C PHE A 172 -15.70 7.64 -8.93
N GLU A 173 -14.69 8.20 -9.60
CA GLU A 173 -14.85 9.26 -10.61
C GLU A 173 -15.77 8.81 -11.75
N ALA A 174 -15.53 7.62 -12.32
CA ALA A 174 -16.39 7.07 -13.37
C ALA A 174 -17.85 6.87 -12.92
N LYS A 175 -18.08 6.46 -11.68
CA LYS A 175 -19.44 6.34 -11.12
C LYS A 175 -20.09 7.71 -10.90
N HIS A 176 -19.32 8.70 -10.48
CA HIS A 176 -19.80 10.07 -10.30
C HIS A 176 -20.25 10.66 -11.64
N ASP A 177 -19.45 10.50 -12.70
CA ASP A 177 -19.80 10.96 -14.05
C ASP A 177 -21.06 10.26 -14.60
N LEU A 178 -21.18 8.95 -14.36
CA LEU A 178 -22.38 8.20 -14.73
C LEU A 178 -23.62 8.71 -13.98
N LEU A 179 -23.50 9.02 -12.68
CA LEU A 179 -24.59 9.57 -11.89
C LEU A 179 -24.97 10.98 -12.35
N ALA A 180 -24.00 11.81 -12.71
CA ALA A 180 -24.25 13.13 -13.29
C ALA A 180 -25.04 13.02 -14.61
N LEU A 181 -24.62 12.12 -15.51
CA LEU A 181 -25.33 11.87 -16.78
C LEU A 181 -26.77 11.38 -16.54
N ARG A 182 -26.96 10.45 -15.59
CA ARG A 182 -28.30 9.96 -15.23
C ARG A 182 -29.17 11.06 -14.63
N LEU A 183 -28.60 11.93 -13.80
CA LEU A 183 -29.32 13.05 -13.21
C LEU A 183 -29.80 14.02 -14.29
N ASP A 184 -28.94 14.36 -15.27
CA ASP A 184 -29.32 15.24 -16.36
C ASP A 184 -30.37 14.59 -17.28
N SER A 185 -30.26 13.29 -17.55
CA SER A 185 -31.33 12.55 -18.25
C SER A 185 -32.66 12.57 -17.50
N VAL A 186 -32.66 12.43 -16.18
CA VAL A 186 -33.89 12.51 -15.37
C VAL A 186 -34.48 13.92 -15.40
N LYS A 187 -33.65 14.97 -15.35
CA LYS A 187 -34.11 16.36 -15.51
C LYS A 187 -34.75 16.57 -16.87
N ASP A 188 -34.15 16.09 -17.95
CA ASP A 188 -34.71 16.19 -19.30
C ASP A 188 -36.07 15.49 -19.41
N ILE A 189 -36.20 14.30 -18.81
CA ILE A 189 -37.47 13.57 -18.76
C ILE A 189 -38.53 14.36 -18.00
N ALA A 190 -38.18 14.94 -16.85
CA ALA A 190 -39.09 15.75 -16.04
C ALA A 190 -39.58 16.98 -16.82
N VAL A 191 -38.68 17.72 -17.46
CA VAL A 191 -39.04 18.89 -18.29
C VAL A 191 -40.00 18.49 -19.42
N ARG A 192 -39.76 17.35 -20.10
CA ARG A 192 -40.66 16.86 -21.15
C ARG A 192 -42.01 16.41 -20.60
N ALA A 193 -42.05 15.82 -19.41
CA ALA A 193 -43.28 15.41 -18.77
C ALA A 193 -44.14 16.63 -18.39
N ASP A 194 -43.51 17.69 -17.85
CA ASP A 194 -44.17 18.96 -17.55
C ASP A 194 -44.76 19.59 -18.83
N GLN A 195 -43.97 19.67 -19.91
CA GLN A 195 -44.44 20.16 -21.21
C GLN A 195 -45.61 19.34 -21.78
N ALA A 196 -45.56 18.02 -21.63
CA ALA A 196 -46.65 17.14 -22.07
C ALA A 196 -47.92 17.34 -21.23
N SER A 197 -47.78 17.60 -19.92
CA SER A 197 -48.88 17.92 -19.03
C SER A 197 -49.55 19.25 -19.42
N ASP A 198 -48.75 20.27 -19.71
CA ASP A 198 -49.26 21.59 -20.16
C ASP A 198 -50.03 21.44 -21.47
N LEU A 199 -49.46 20.74 -22.46
CA LEU A 199 -50.13 20.48 -23.74
C LEU A 199 -51.44 19.69 -23.54
N LEU A 200 -51.45 18.67 -22.67
CA LEU A 200 -52.66 17.92 -22.39
C LEU A 200 -53.74 18.80 -21.77
N SER A 201 -53.37 19.68 -20.83
CA SER A 201 -54.29 20.66 -20.23
C SER A 201 -54.88 21.59 -21.30
N GLU A 202 -54.04 22.15 -22.18
CA GLU A 202 -54.50 23.01 -23.28
C GLU A 202 -55.46 22.27 -24.23
N THR A 203 -55.16 21.01 -24.58
CA THR A 203 -56.04 20.21 -25.45
C THR A 203 -57.36 19.86 -24.77
N GLN A 204 -57.37 19.64 -23.45
CA GLN A 204 -58.57 19.39 -22.68
C GLN A 204 -59.45 20.64 -22.60
N ASP A 205 -58.86 21.81 -22.39
CA ASP A 205 -59.59 23.09 -22.38
C ASP A 205 -60.15 23.41 -23.77
N ALA A 206 -59.38 23.17 -24.83
CA ALA A 206 -59.85 23.32 -26.21
C ALA A 206 -61.01 22.37 -26.53
N LEU A 207 -60.92 21.09 -26.13
CA LEU A 207 -61.99 20.12 -26.30
C LEU A 207 -63.25 20.53 -25.53
N ARG A 208 -63.10 20.98 -24.29
CA ARG A 208 -64.23 21.48 -23.48
C ARG A 208 -64.91 22.67 -24.17
N GLY A 209 -64.12 23.63 -24.67
CA GLY A 209 -64.64 24.77 -25.42
C GLY A 209 -65.39 24.36 -26.69
N ALA A 210 -64.88 23.38 -27.43
CA ALA A 210 -65.54 22.83 -28.62
C ALA A 210 -66.88 22.14 -28.27
N VAL A 211 -66.90 21.31 -27.22
CA VAL A 211 -68.14 20.64 -26.76
C VAL A 211 -69.18 21.66 -26.28
N GLU A 212 -68.76 22.68 -25.52
CA GLU A 212 -69.66 23.77 -25.10
C GLU A 212 -70.22 24.57 -26.28
N HIS A 213 -69.41 24.78 -27.33
CA HIS A 213 -69.86 25.39 -28.57
C HIS A 213 -70.88 24.53 -29.32
N ASP A 214 -70.58 23.25 -29.54
CA ASP A 214 -71.46 22.32 -30.25
C ASP A 214 -72.81 22.14 -29.55
N LEU A 215 -72.80 22.05 -28.21
CA LEU A 215 -74.04 21.98 -27.42
C LEU A 215 -74.87 23.26 -27.54
N ARG A 216 -74.23 24.43 -27.62
CA ARG A 216 -74.93 25.71 -27.84
C ARG A 216 -75.57 25.76 -29.23
N VAL A 217 -74.82 25.40 -30.27
CA VAL A 217 -75.32 25.35 -31.66
C VAL A 217 -76.49 24.37 -31.78
N LEU A 218 -76.39 23.19 -31.15
CA LEU A 218 -77.48 22.21 -31.11
C LEU A 218 -78.72 22.75 -30.39
N ALA A 219 -78.54 23.43 -29.25
CA ALA A 219 -79.65 24.02 -28.51
C ALA A 219 -80.37 25.10 -29.32
N GLU A 220 -79.62 25.96 -30.03
CA GLU A 220 -80.17 26.97 -30.94
C GLU A 220 -80.91 26.34 -32.13
N ASP A 221 -80.36 25.31 -32.76
CA ASP A 221 -81.01 24.57 -33.85
C ASP A 221 -82.31 23.88 -33.38
N VAL A 222 -82.29 23.22 -32.23
CA VAL A 222 -83.49 22.59 -31.64
C VAL A 222 -84.54 23.64 -31.30
N SER A 223 -84.16 24.77 -30.69
CA SER A 223 -85.09 25.87 -30.39
C SER A 223 -85.72 26.42 -31.67
N SER A 224 -84.91 26.68 -32.69
CA SER A 224 -85.37 27.17 -34.00
C SER A 224 -86.35 26.19 -34.68
N LYS A 225 -86.05 24.89 -34.65
CA LYS A 225 -86.94 23.84 -35.17
C LYS A 225 -88.24 23.74 -34.39
N VAL A 226 -88.19 23.81 -33.06
CA VAL A 226 -89.38 23.80 -32.20
C VAL A 226 -90.26 25.02 -32.51
N ASP A 227 -89.68 26.22 -32.54
CA ASP A 227 -90.42 27.45 -32.85
C ASP A 227 -91.04 27.40 -34.25
N GLY A 228 -90.28 26.92 -35.24
CA GLY A 228 -90.76 26.70 -36.60
C GLY A 228 -91.91 25.71 -36.67
N SER A 229 -91.80 24.57 -35.99
CA SER A 229 -92.86 23.54 -35.93
C SER A 229 -94.12 24.05 -35.22
N LEU A 230 -93.97 24.80 -34.13
CA LEU A 230 -95.08 25.41 -33.42
C LEU A 230 -95.76 26.50 -34.25
N ALA A 231 -95.00 27.30 -35.01
CA ALA A 231 -95.55 28.26 -35.95
C ALA A 231 -96.32 27.58 -37.09
N ALA A 232 -95.78 26.50 -37.65
CA ALA A 232 -96.46 25.69 -38.67
C ALA A 232 -97.76 25.08 -38.13
N LEU A 233 -97.72 24.44 -36.95
CA LEU A 233 -98.91 23.87 -36.29
C LEU A 233 -99.98 24.93 -35.99
N ARG A 234 -99.59 26.14 -35.56
CA ARG A 234 -100.53 27.26 -35.36
C ARG A 234 -101.15 27.70 -36.68
N GLY A 235 -100.37 27.74 -37.77
CA GLY A 235 -100.85 28.04 -39.11
C GLY A 235 -101.84 27.00 -39.63
N GLU A 236 -101.52 25.72 -39.48
CA GLU A 236 -102.42 24.60 -39.83
C GLU A 236 -103.70 24.62 -39.01
N ALA A 237 -103.61 24.85 -37.70
CA ALA A 237 -104.77 24.98 -36.82
C ALA A 237 -105.65 26.17 -37.20
N ALA A 238 -105.07 27.32 -37.54
CA ALA A 238 -105.81 28.49 -38.01
C ALA A 238 -106.50 28.24 -39.36
N ALA A 239 -105.82 27.56 -40.29
CA ALA A 239 -106.39 27.18 -41.59
C ALA A 239 -107.55 26.16 -41.41
N ALA A 240 -107.38 25.16 -40.54
CA ALA A 240 -108.42 24.19 -40.21
C ALA A 240 -109.63 24.85 -39.54
N ALA A 241 -109.40 25.82 -38.64
CA ALA A 241 -110.46 26.63 -38.04
C ALA A 241 -111.23 27.42 -39.11
N ALA A 242 -110.53 28.12 -40.01
CA ALA A 242 -111.15 28.85 -41.10
C ALA A 242 -111.94 27.93 -42.05
N GLN A 243 -111.43 26.72 -42.32
CA GLN A 243 -112.13 25.72 -43.12
C GLN A 243 -113.40 25.21 -42.42
N ALA A 244 -113.34 24.97 -41.11
CA ALA A 244 -114.50 24.57 -40.31
C ALA A 244 -115.55 25.68 -40.27
N GLU A 245 -115.15 26.94 -40.08
CA GLU A 245 -116.05 28.10 -40.15
C GLU A 245 -116.72 28.24 -41.53
N ALA A 246 -115.95 28.07 -42.61
CA ALA A 246 -116.49 28.08 -43.97
C ALA A 246 -117.48 26.91 -44.20
N ALA A 247 -117.16 25.70 -43.72
CA ALA A 247 -118.06 24.56 -43.82
C ALA A 247 -119.36 24.76 -43.02
N LEU A 248 -119.27 25.34 -41.82
CA LEU A 248 -120.44 25.72 -41.02
C LEU A 248 -121.28 26.80 -41.71
N ALA A 249 -120.64 27.80 -42.33
CA ALA A 249 -121.33 28.84 -43.09
C ALA A 249 -122.09 28.25 -44.28
N THR A 250 -121.46 27.34 -45.03
CA THR A 250 -122.10 26.60 -46.13
C THR A 250 -123.26 25.75 -45.61
N GLY A 251 -123.04 24.94 -44.55
CA GLY A 251 -124.10 24.12 -43.96
C GLY A 251 -125.28 24.93 -43.43
N LEU A 252 -125.04 26.11 -42.85
CA LEU A 252 -126.10 27.05 -42.46
C LEU A 252 -126.83 27.63 -43.66
N ALA A 253 -126.14 27.90 -44.77
CA ALA A 253 -126.76 28.35 -46.01
C ALA A 253 -127.66 27.26 -46.61
N ASP A 254 -127.18 26.01 -46.64
CA ASP A 254 -127.93 24.85 -47.11
C ASP A 254 -129.18 24.61 -46.24
N ILE A 255 -129.06 24.66 -44.91
CA ILE A 255 -130.21 24.56 -43.99
C ILE A 255 -131.21 25.68 -44.25
N ARG A 256 -130.74 26.93 -44.43
CA ARG A 256 -131.65 28.05 -44.75
C ARG A 256 -132.37 27.84 -46.08
N GLN A 257 -131.67 27.32 -47.09
CA GLN A 257 -132.25 26.99 -48.39
C GLN A 257 -133.27 25.85 -48.28
N GLU A 258 -132.96 24.81 -47.49
CA GLU A 258 -133.87 23.69 -47.25
C GLU A 258 -135.09 24.12 -46.44
N VAL A 259 -134.93 24.96 -45.42
CA VAL A 259 -136.05 25.56 -44.67
C VAL A 259 -136.92 26.43 -45.59
N ALA A 260 -136.31 27.23 -46.47
CA ALA A 260 -137.04 28.02 -47.45
C ALA A 260 -137.81 27.13 -48.45
N ALA A 261 -137.17 26.08 -48.97
CA ALA A 261 -137.81 25.11 -49.86
C ALA A 261 -138.91 24.30 -49.15
N GLN A 262 -138.72 23.96 -47.88
CA GLN A 262 -139.72 23.31 -47.03
C GLN A 262 -140.92 24.24 -46.82
N ALA A 263 -140.68 25.52 -46.53
CA ALA A 263 -141.72 26.54 -46.43
C ALA A 263 -142.53 26.65 -47.74
N GLU A 264 -141.85 26.72 -48.89
CA GLU A 264 -142.52 26.71 -50.20
C GLU A 264 -143.32 25.42 -50.46
N ARG A 265 -142.80 24.25 -50.07
CA ARG A 265 -143.55 22.98 -50.19
C ARG A 265 -144.76 22.95 -49.27
N THR A 266 -144.66 23.46 -48.05
CA THR A 266 -145.79 23.54 -47.14
C THR A 266 -146.83 24.54 -47.64
N ASP A 267 -146.41 25.67 -48.20
CA ASP A 267 -147.30 26.66 -48.81
C ASP A 267 -147.98 26.09 -50.06
N ALA A 268 -147.23 25.38 -50.91
CA ALA A 268 -147.76 24.69 -52.07
C ALA A 268 -148.70 23.54 -51.68
N ALA A 269 -148.38 22.76 -50.65
CA ALA A 269 -149.25 21.70 -50.14
C ALA A 269 -150.51 22.27 -49.50
N PHE A 270 -150.41 23.40 -48.80
CA PHE A 270 -151.56 24.11 -48.25
C PHE A 270 -152.44 24.69 -49.36
N ALA A 271 -151.85 25.27 -50.40
CA ALA A 271 -152.57 25.75 -51.58
C ALA A 271 -153.24 24.60 -52.35
N THR A 272 -152.55 23.47 -52.50
CA THR A 272 -153.09 22.26 -53.15
C THR A 272 -154.21 21.65 -52.30
N GLY A 273 -154.04 21.62 -50.97
CA GLY A 273 -155.08 21.21 -50.02
C GLY A 273 -156.29 22.13 -50.07
N LEU A 274 -156.11 23.45 -50.18
CA LEU A 274 -157.19 24.41 -50.39
C LEU A 274 -157.92 24.18 -51.71
N ILE A 275 -157.20 23.85 -52.79
CA ILE A 275 -157.79 23.49 -54.07
C ILE A 275 -158.54 22.16 -53.96
N ALA A 276 -157.99 21.14 -53.30
CA ALA A 276 -158.64 19.86 -53.08
C ALA A 276 -159.92 20.01 -52.24
N VAL A 277 -159.89 20.80 -51.16
CA VAL A 277 -161.08 21.12 -50.36
C VAL A 277 -162.11 21.91 -51.18
N ARG A 278 -161.66 22.81 -52.05
CA ARG A 278 -162.54 23.53 -52.97
C ARG A 278 -163.15 22.61 -54.03
N GLU A 279 -162.40 21.66 -54.56
CA GLU A 279 -162.88 20.68 -55.53
C GLU A 279 -163.78 19.62 -54.90
N GLU A 280 -163.50 19.16 -53.68
CA GLU A 280 -164.43 18.35 -52.88
C GLU A 280 -165.71 19.13 -52.57
N GLY A 281 -165.60 20.42 -52.22
CA GLY A 281 -166.75 21.30 -52.05
C GLY A 281 -167.59 21.45 -53.33
N LEU A 282 -166.94 21.54 -54.50
CA LEU A 282 -167.60 21.62 -55.81
C LEU A 282 -168.16 20.26 -56.27
N ALA A 283 -167.51 19.14 -55.92
CA ALA A 283 -168.00 17.79 -56.18
C ALA A 283 -169.22 17.46 -55.31
N ALA A 284 -169.18 17.85 -54.03
CA ALA A 284 -170.34 17.78 -53.13
C ALA A 284 -171.50 18.66 -53.63
N ALA A 285 -171.20 19.87 -54.15
CA ALA A 285 -172.21 20.73 -54.76
C ALA A 285 -172.81 20.11 -56.05
N ARG A 286 -172.01 19.44 -56.88
CA ARG A 286 -172.50 18.73 -58.08
C ARG A 286 -173.29 17.45 -57.77
N GLN A 287 -172.98 16.75 -56.68
CA GLN A 287 -173.81 15.64 -56.20
C GLN A 287 -175.16 16.12 -55.63
N ALA A 288 -175.20 17.33 -55.04
CA ALA A 288 -176.45 17.94 -54.60
C ALA A 288 -177.34 18.39 -55.78
N ASP A 289 -176.75 18.85 -56.89
CA ASP A 289 -177.48 19.28 -58.09
C ASP A 289 -177.96 18.11 -58.98
N ALA A 290 -177.43 16.89 -58.79
CA ALA A 290 -177.89 15.68 -59.48
C ALA A 290 -179.05 14.96 -58.74
N ALA A 291 -179.49 15.50 -57.59
CA ALA A 291 -180.54 14.94 -56.74
C ALA A 291 -181.87 15.74 -56.76
N LEU A 292 -182.02 16.69 -57.69
CA LEU A 292 -183.22 17.48 -57.97
C LEU A 292 -183.64 17.34 -59.44
#